data_AF-A0A9N9AU28-F1
#
_entry.id   AF-A0A9N9AU28-F1
#
_cell.length_a   1.000
_cell.length_b   1.000
_cell.length_c   1.000
_cell.angle_alpha   90.00
_cell.angle_beta   90.00
_cell.angle_gamma   90.00
#
_symmetry.space_group_name_H-M   'P 1'
#
loop_
_entity.id
_entity.type
_entity.pdbx_description
1 polymer ?
#
loop_
_entity_poly.entity_id
_entity_poly.type
_entity_poly.pdbx_seq_one_letter_code
_entity_poly.pdbx_strand_id
1 'polypeptide(L)'
;MADTELEIEYENGSSNVQETIFTDITIEEQNSEPILSKKELYAWYLYAFACEVYSVVSLSSFIPLILEQFASEQGFLNINHEIACKNSTELKAFEEVRCVVNIFGLWVDTASFSLYTFSFSVILQAITAISIGATADHGAMRKTLLIIFALVGSVSAMLFLLVTPPMFLLVAIIAIIGNICFGASFVCFNGFLPVLARNHQDGRKIRWFDYVIYAWKQLWMTILQARKLEMTFKFLIAWFFISDGYTTITSVALLFAKTTLQVPAVGLIAISLIVPLSALFGTIMVPKFQSYFRLTTKQTVIFLNVLLLCIPFYGCLGFILPFGGLKSGTELYYFAVWFGIVIGSIQSYCRTLFSELVPRGRETEFFALYAVTDKGSSWLGPTLVAIITDITHEIRFGFVLLFFLVLTPIPILLSLNVSKGKEDADKASNKHSIVI
;
A
#
# COMPACT_ATOMS: atom_id res chain seq x y z
N MET A 1 -75.60 -49.46 16.86
CA MET A 1 -74.75 -50.67 16.82
C MET A 1 -73.32 -50.19 16.97
N ALA A 2 -72.79 -50.28 18.20
CA ALA A 2 -71.41 -50.07 18.72
C ALA A 2 -70.65 -48.80 18.25
N ASP A 3 -70.46 -47.78 19.10
CA ASP A 3 -69.45 -47.63 20.20
C ASP A 3 -68.05 -47.27 19.68
N THR A 4 -67.54 -46.08 19.99
CA THR A 4 -66.38 -45.88 20.90
C THR A 4 -66.14 -44.38 21.17
N GLU A 5 -66.15 -44.00 22.45
CA GLU A 5 -65.57 -42.75 22.96
C GLU A 5 -64.04 -42.80 22.86
N LEU A 6 -63.40 -41.66 22.58
CA LEU A 6 -61.98 -41.44 22.83
C LEU A 6 -61.78 -40.00 23.32
N GLU A 7 -61.48 -39.90 24.61
CA GLU A 7 -60.99 -38.72 25.31
C GLU A 7 -59.70 -38.21 24.65
N ILE A 8 -59.58 -36.89 24.50
CA ILE A 8 -58.30 -36.24 24.19
C ILE A 8 -57.87 -35.49 25.45
N GLU A 9 -56.82 -36.00 26.09
CA GLU A 9 -56.07 -35.35 27.16
C GLU A 9 -55.51 -34.01 26.68
N TYR A 10 -55.69 -32.96 27.49
CA TYR A 10 -55.00 -31.69 27.35
C TYR A 10 -53.55 -31.86 27.80
N GLU A 11 -52.64 -32.10 26.86
CA GLU A 11 -51.20 -31.90 27.09
C GLU A 11 -50.84 -30.41 26.93
N ASN A 12 -50.20 -29.86 27.97
CA ASN A 12 -49.57 -28.54 27.98
C ASN A 12 -48.52 -28.42 26.86
N GLY A 13 -48.89 -27.79 25.74
CA GLY A 13 -47.98 -27.64 24.59
C GLY A 13 -48.06 -26.28 23.87
N SER A 14 -48.63 -25.23 24.49
CA SER A 14 -48.86 -23.96 23.80
C SER A 14 -47.65 -23.01 23.73
N SER A 15 -46.55 -23.27 24.44
CA SER A 15 -45.34 -22.42 24.36
C SER A 15 -44.46 -22.76 23.15
N ASN A 16 -44.38 -24.03 22.74
CA ASN A 16 -43.45 -24.45 21.69
C ASN A 16 -43.95 -24.14 20.28
N VAL A 17 -45.26 -24.17 20.01
CA VAL A 17 -45.77 -23.94 18.64
C VAL A 17 -45.57 -22.48 18.21
N GLN A 18 -45.75 -21.53 19.12
CA GLN A 18 -45.59 -20.11 18.83
C GLN A 18 -44.11 -19.71 18.74
N GLU A 19 -43.24 -20.35 19.53
CA GLU A 19 -41.78 -20.19 19.45
C GLU A 19 -41.23 -20.82 18.17
N THR A 20 -41.73 -21.99 17.76
CA THR A 20 -41.33 -22.68 16.50
C THR A 20 -41.76 -21.89 15.27
N ILE A 21 -43.00 -21.37 15.25
CA ILE A 21 -43.50 -20.53 14.15
C ILE A 21 -42.76 -19.17 14.12
N PHE A 22 -42.43 -18.57 15.27
CA PHE A 22 -41.64 -17.34 15.30
C PHE A 22 -40.19 -17.59 14.86
N THR A 23 -39.57 -18.72 15.23
CA THR A 23 -38.26 -19.12 14.68
C THR A 23 -38.33 -19.40 13.19
N ASP A 24 -39.35 -20.10 12.68
CA ASP A 24 -39.50 -20.38 11.25
C ASP A 24 -39.77 -19.10 10.44
N ILE A 25 -40.56 -18.15 10.97
CA ILE A 25 -40.76 -16.83 10.33
C ILE A 25 -39.45 -16.01 10.36
N THR A 26 -38.66 -16.05 11.45
CA THR A 26 -37.35 -15.37 11.48
C THR A 26 -36.31 -16.03 10.57
N ILE A 27 -36.39 -17.35 10.36
CA ILE A 27 -35.47 -18.10 9.48
C ILE A 27 -35.86 -17.97 8.00
N GLU A 28 -37.15 -17.83 7.68
CA GLU A 28 -37.63 -17.56 6.31
C GLU A 28 -37.39 -16.10 5.89
N GLU A 29 -37.53 -15.11 6.78
CA GLU A 29 -37.19 -13.71 6.45
C GLU A 29 -35.69 -13.47 6.28
N GLN A 30 -34.82 -14.25 6.94
CA GLN A 30 -33.36 -14.15 6.78
C GLN A 30 -32.81 -14.80 5.49
N ASN A 31 -33.62 -15.51 4.72
CA ASN A 31 -33.18 -16.24 3.52
C ASN A 31 -33.66 -15.65 2.18
N SER A 32 -34.28 -14.47 2.18
CA SER A 32 -34.82 -13.84 0.95
C SER A 32 -33.96 -12.69 0.37
N GLU A 33 -32.64 -12.84 0.38
CA GLU A 33 -31.72 -11.83 -0.20
C GLU A 33 -30.78 -12.43 -1.26
N PRO A 34 -30.49 -11.68 -2.36
CA PRO A 34 -30.02 -12.24 -3.62
C PRO A 34 -28.64 -12.89 -3.46
N ILE A 35 -28.54 -14.13 -3.95
CA ILE A 35 -27.30 -14.88 -4.07
C ILE A 35 -26.36 -14.04 -4.96
N LEU A 36 -25.18 -13.69 -4.43
CA LEU A 36 -24.12 -13.01 -5.19
C LEU A 36 -24.00 -13.66 -6.57
N SER A 37 -24.15 -12.87 -7.63
CA SER A 37 -24.09 -13.45 -8.97
C SER A 37 -22.68 -13.98 -9.21
N LYS A 38 -22.55 -15.16 -9.82
CA LYS A 38 -21.23 -15.66 -10.29
C LYS A 38 -20.50 -14.59 -11.10
N LYS A 39 -21.23 -13.78 -11.87
CA LYS A 39 -20.68 -12.66 -12.65
C LYS A 39 -20.08 -11.56 -11.78
N GLU A 40 -20.68 -11.23 -10.65
CA GLU A 40 -20.18 -10.21 -9.72
C GLU A 40 -18.91 -10.68 -9.02
N LEU A 41 -18.87 -11.96 -8.63
CA LEU A 41 -17.69 -12.58 -8.05
C LEU A 41 -16.52 -12.63 -9.05
N TYR A 42 -16.76 -13.05 -10.29
CA TYR A 42 -15.74 -13.03 -11.34
C TYR A 42 -15.27 -11.61 -11.67
N ALA A 43 -16.18 -10.62 -11.69
CA ALA A 43 -15.81 -9.23 -11.89
C ALA A 43 -14.89 -8.72 -10.77
N TRP A 44 -15.18 -9.09 -9.52
CA TRP A 44 -14.34 -8.74 -8.37
C TRP A 44 -12.93 -9.35 -8.49
N TYR A 45 -12.82 -10.64 -8.81
CA TYR A 45 -11.52 -11.29 -9.02
C TYR A 45 -10.72 -10.70 -10.18
N LEU A 46 -11.37 -10.46 -11.33
CA LEU A 46 -10.73 -9.86 -12.51
C LEU A 46 -10.22 -8.45 -12.20
N TYR A 47 -11.02 -7.67 -11.49
CA TYR A 47 -10.64 -6.32 -11.09
C TYR A 47 -9.49 -6.32 -10.07
N ALA A 48 -9.51 -7.23 -9.09
CA ALA A 48 -8.40 -7.42 -8.15
C ALA A 48 -7.10 -7.71 -8.90
N PHE A 49 -7.14 -8.65 -9.85
CA PHE A 49 -5.99 -8.99 -10.69
C PHE A 49 -5.49 -7.77 -11.49
N ALA A 50 -6.40 -7.00 -12.12
CA ALA A 50 -6.04 -5.81 -12.86
C ALA A 50 -5.38 -4.72 -11.98
N CYS A 51 -5.85 -4.55 -10.74
CA CYS A 51 -5.25 -3.60 -9.79
C CYS A 51 -3.82 -3.97 -9.43
N GLU A 52 -3.56 -5.24 -9.15
CA GLU A 52 -2.21 -5.70 -8.81
C GLU A 52 -1.24 -5.50 -9.98
N VAL A 53 -1.69 -5.84 -11.20
CA VAL A 53 -0.89 -5.61 -12.42
C VAL A 53 -0.59 -4.13 -12.61
N TYR A 54 -1.59 -3.25 -12.46
CA TYR A 54 -1.40 -1.81 -12.59
C TYR A 54 -0.44 -1.24 -11.55
N SER A 55 -0.57 -1.67 -10.28
CA SER A 55 0.29 -1.23 -9.18
C SER A 55 1.76 -1.59 -9.38
N VAL A 56 2.03 -2.85 -9.76
CA VAL A 56 3.40 -3.36 -9.92
C VAL A 56 4.04 -2.87 -11.21
N VAL A 57 3.34 -3.02 -12.33
CA VAL A 57 3.88 -2.73 -13.66
C VAL A 57 3.91 -1.23 -13.90
N SER A 58 2.76 -0.55 -13.80
CA SER A 58 2.65 0.86 -14.16
C SER A 58 3.27 1.75 -13.08
N LEU A 59 2.74 1.72 -11.85
CA LEU A 59 3.09 2.69 -10.81
C LEU A 59 4.48 2.46 -10.22
N SER A 60 4.83 1.21 -9.92
CA SER A 60 6.07 0.90 -9.20
C SER A 60 7.28 0.80 -10.12
N SER A 61 7.10 0.30 -11.35
CA SER A 61 8.24 -0.03 -12.23
C SER A 61 8.44 0.97 -13.36
N PHE A 62 7.41 1.20 -14.18
CA PHE A 62 7.58 1.96 -15.42
C PHE A 62 7.42 3.47 -15.24
N ILE A 63 6.49 3.95 -14.42
CA ILE A 63 6.26 5.39 -14.25
C ILE A 63 7.53 6.12 -13.76
N PRO A 64 8.21 5.68 -12.70
CA PRO A 64 9.43 6.36 -12.25
C PRO A 64 10.53 6.36 -13.33
N LEU A 65 10.63 5.26 -14.08
CA LEU A 65 11.60 5.09 -15.15
C LEU A 65 11.31 5.98 -16.37
N ILE A 66 10.05 6.09 -16.78
CA ILE A 66 9.62 6.92 -17.91
C ILE A 66 9.76 8.40 -17.56
N LEU A 67 9.36 8.80 -16.35
CA LEU A 67 9.53 10.18 -15.86
C LEU A 67 10.99 10.60 -15.89
N GLU A 68 11.88 9.75 -15.35
CA GLU A 68 13.31 10.01 -15.38
C GLU A 68 13.85 9.99 -16.82
N GLN A 69 13.42 9.04 -17.66
CA GLN A 69 13.88 8.94 -19.06
C GLN A 69 13.56 10.23 -19.83
N PHE A 70 12.31 10.67 -19.77
CA PHE A 70 11.84 11.81 -20.56
C PHE A 70 12.48 13.10 -20.06
N ALA A 71 12.62 13.25 -18.75
CA ALA A 71 13.36 14.35 -18.15
C ALA A 71 14.84 14.34 -18.58
N SER A 72 15.48 13.17 -18.58
CA SER A 72 16.89 13.03 -19.01
C SER A 72 17.10 13.33 -20.50
N GLU A 73 16.13 12.99 -21.36
CA GLU A 73 16.22 13.26 -22.79
C GLU A 73 16.05 14.74 -23.15
N GLN A 74 15.37 15.51 -22.29
CA GLN A 74 15.27 16.97 -22.40
C GLN A 74 16.25 17.70 -21.45
N GLY A 75 17.01 16.94 -20.67
CA GLY A 75 17.93 17.45 -19.67
C GLY A 75 19.25 17.91 -20.26
N PHE A 76 19.92 18.78 -19.52
CA PHE A 76 21.24 19.29 -19.82
C PHE A 76 22.23 18.84 -18.75
N LEU A 77 23.52 18.87 -19.09
CA LEU A 77 24.58 18.63 -18.12
C LEU A 77 24.64 19.76 -17.09
N ASN A 78 24.82 19.41 -15.82
CA ASN A 78 24.87 20.34 -14.68
C ASN A 78 25.96 21.42 -14.76
N ILE A 79 27.01 21.25 -15.58
CA ILE A 79 28.16 22.17 -15.62
C ILE A 79 27.78 23.51 -16.24
N ASN A 80 27.28 23.48 -17.48
CA ASN A 80 26.98 24.68 -18.27
C ASN A 80 25.52 24.74 -18.73
N HIS A 81 24.69 23.73 -18.44
CA HIS A 81 23.30 23.65 -18.90
C HIS A 81 23.09 23.79 -20.42
N GLU A 82 24.13 23.61 -21.23
CA GLU A 82 24.11 23.77 -22.69
C GLU A 82 24.20 22.41 -23.41
N ILE A 83 24.87 21.44 -22.81
CA ILE A 83 25.10 20.13 -23.42
C ILE A 83 23.93 19.21 -23.09
N ALA A 84 23.23 18.75 -24.11
CA ALA A 84 22.11 17.82 -23.95
C ALA A 84 22.58 16.44 -23.48
N CYS A 85 21.88 15.88 -22.50
CA CYS A 85 22.19 14.58 -21.90
C CYS A 85 22.09 13.37 -22.85
N LYS A 86 21.40 13.54 -23.98
CA LYS A 86 21.23 12.50 -25.00
C LYS A 86 22.51 12.19 -25.79
N ASN A 87 23.39 13.17 -25.93
CA ASN A 87 24.55 13.09 -26.83
C ASN A 87 25.87 12.80 -26.10
N SER A 88 25.83 12.58 -24.78
CA SER A 88 27.02 12.57 -23.92
C SER A 88 27.23 11.23 -23.21
N THR A 89 27.16 10.10 -23.95
CA THR A 89 27.38 8.75 -23.40
C THR A 89 28.80 8.58 -22.85
N GLU A 90 29.81 9.13 -23.53
CA GLU A 90 31.21 9.08 -23.10
C GLU A 90 31.48 10.02 -21.90
N LEU A 91 30.77 11.14 -21.81
CA LEU A 91 30.94 12.11 -20.71
C LEU A 91 30.25 11.66 -19.41
N LYS A 92 29.18 10.86 -19.52
CA LYS A 92 28.49 10.22 -18.37
C LYS A 92 29.35 9.16 -17.68
N ALA A 93 30.48 8.75 -18.27
CA ALA A 93 31.43 7.84 -17.63
C ALA A 93 32.28 8.55 -16.55
N PHE A 94 32.31 9.89 -16.54
CA PHE A 94 32.90 10.65 -15.45
C PHE A 94 31.86 10.79 -14.33
N GLU A 95 32.26 10.42 -13.11
CA GLU A 95 31.42 10.30 -11.90
C GLU A 95 30.69 11.60 -11.50
N GLU A 96 31.10 12.75 -12.05
CA GLU A 96 30.58 14.09 -11.72
C GLU A 96 29.57 14.66 -12.74
N VAL A 97 29.35 14.01 -13.88
CA VAL A 97 28.54 14.57 -14.98
C VAL A 97 27.10 14.05 -14.92
N ARG A 98 26.16 14.92 -14.52
CA ARG A 98 24.75 14.56 -14.26
C ARG A 98 23.75 15.33 -15.10
N CYS A 99 22.55 14.78 -15.20
CA CYS A 99 21.45 15.34 -15.95
C CYS A 99 20.51 16.15 -15.07
N VAL A 100 20.36 17.42 -15.40
CA VAL A 100 19.43 18.34 -14.76
C VAL A 100 18.44 18.86 -15.78
N VAL A 101 17.21 19.07 -15.34
CA VAL A 101 16.13 19.63 -16.17
C VAL A 101 15.65 20.93 -15.54
N ASN A 102 15.31 21.90 -16.39
CA ASN A 102 14.74 23.15 -15.96
C ASN A 102 13.22 23.03 -15.82
N ILE A 103 12.71 23.26 -14.61
CA ILE A 103 11.29 23.27 -14.27
C ILE A 103 10.94 24.65 -13.77
N PHE A 104 10.24 25.44 -14.59
CA PHE A 104 9.79 26.79 -14.25
C PHE A 104 10.90 27.73 -13.72
N GLY A 105 12.15 27.57 -14.20
CA GLY A 105 13.30 28.37 -13.79
C GLY A 105 14.18 27.73 -12.71
N LEU A 106 13.78 26.58 -12.16
CA LEU A 106 14.57 25.82 -11.19
C LEU A 106 15.24 24.62 -11.87
N TRP A 107 16.54 24.45 -11.63
CA TRP A 107 17.28 23.29 -12.09
C TRP A 107 17.17 22.17 -11.07
N VAL A 108 16.62 21.03 -11.52
CA VAL A 108 16.34 19.86 -10.68
C VAL A 108 16.98 18.63 -11.33
N ASP A 109 17.54 17.74 -10.53
CA ASP A 109 18.07 16.46 -11.03
C ASP A 109 16.94 15.61 -11.64
N THR A 110 17.23 14.90 -12.73
CA THR A 110 16.20 14.12 -13.45
C THR A 110 15.63 12.97 -12.63
N ALA A 111 16.41 12.38 -11.72
CA ALA A 111 15.94 11.39 -10.77
C ALA A 111 15.07 12.04 -9.68
N SER A 112 15.48 13.19 -9.16
CA SER A 112 14.69 13.97 -8.19
C SER A 112 13.33 14.38 -8.76
N PHE A 113 13.27 14.78 -10.04
CA PHE A 113 11.99 15.08 -10.72
C PHE A 113 11.02 13.90 -10.66
N SER A 114 11.51 12.69 -10.92
CA SER A 114 10.71 11.46 -10.85
C SER A 114 10.21 11.19 -9.43
N LEU A 115 11.09 11.32 -8.44
CA LEU A 115 10.76 11.12 -7.02
C LEU A 115 9.77 12.17 -6.48
N TYR A 116 9.93 13.44 -6.82
CA TYR A 116 8.98 14.50 -6.45
C TYR A 116 7.61 14.28 -7.09
N THR A 117 7.57 13.94 -8.38
CA THR A 117 6.32 13.65 -9.09
C THR A 117 5.59 12.48 -8.45
N PHE A 118 6.30 11.39 -8.14
CA PHE A 118 5.73 10.23 -7.45
C PHE A 118 5.20 10.62 -6.07
N SER A 119 5.99 11.33 -5.27
CA SER A 119 5.59 11.76 -3.93
C SER A 119 4.35 12.65 -3.93
N PHE A 120 4.33 13.66 -4.81
CA PHE A 120 3.19 14.55 -4.96
C PHE A 120 1.93 13.78 -5.39
N SER A 121 2.08 12.79 -6.28
CA SER A 121 0.96 11.93 -6.68
C SER A 121 0.39 11.11 -5.52
N VAL A 122 1.24 10.58 -4.63
CA VAL A 122 0.84 9.77 -3.47
C VAL A 122 0.12 10.63 -2.43
N ILE A 123 0.57 11.88 -2.20
CA ILE A 123 -0.12 12.83 -1.31
C ILE A 123 -1.54 13.10 -1.82
N LEU A 124 -1.69 13.45 -3.10
CA LEU A 124 -2.99 13.70 -3.71
C LEU A 124 -3.87 12.45 -3.73
N GLN A 125 -3.27 11.28 -3.95
CA GLN A 125 -3.95 9.99 -3.87
C GLN A 125 -4.51 9.77 -2.46
N ALA A 126 -3.72 9.99 -1.40
CA ALA A 126 -4.16 9.83 -0.02
C ALA A 126 -5.31 10.78 0.34
N ILE A 127 -5.23 12.05 -0.04
CA ILE A 127 -6.30 13.04 0.16
C ILE A 127 -7.59 12.59 -0.54
N THR A 128 -7.46 12.12 -1.78
CA THR A 128 -8.60 11.65 -2.59
C THR A 128 -9.22 10.39 -1.99
N ALA A 129 -8.40 9.42 -1.59
CA ALA A 129 -8.81 8.17 -0.97
C ALA A 129 -9.62 8.42 0.32
N ILE A 130 -9.12 9.28 1.22
CA ILE A 130 -9.82 9.64 2.47
C ILE A 130 -11.15 10.35 2.15
N SER A 131 -11.14 11.27 1.18
CA SER A 131 -12.34 12.04 0.84
C SER A 131 -13.46 11.17 0.26
N ILE A 132 -13.12 10.16 -0.53
CA ILE A 132 -14.10 9.31 -1.22
C ILE A 132 -14.50 8.09 -0.37
N GLY A 133 -13.69 7.69 0.62
CA GLY A 133 -13.91 6.51 1.46
C GLY A 133 -15.33 6.37 2.00
N ALA A 134 -15.86 7.38 2.70
CA ALA A 134 -17.23 7.30 3.23
C ALA A 134 -18.31 7.20 2.14
N THR A 135 -18.06 7.79 0.96
CA THR A 135 -18.97 7.68 -0.19
C THR A 135 -18.89 6.29 -0.82
N ALA A 136 -17.71 5.66 -0.81
CA ALA A 136 -17.53 4.29 -1.26
C ALA A 136 -18.20 3.28 -0.32
N ASP A 137 -18.14 3.52 1.00
CA ASP A 137 -18.66 2.59 2.01
C ASP A 137 -20.18 2.62 2.12
N HIS A 138 -20.80 3.81 2.04
CA HIS A 138 -22.24 3.99 2.26
C HIS A 138 -23.01 4.52 1.04
N GLY A 139 -22.34 4.88 -0.05
CA GLY A 139 -22.97 5.54 -1.19
C GLY A 139 -23.53 4.57 -2.23
N ALA A 140 -24.76 4.84 -2.70
CA ALA A 140 -25.33 4.21 -3.89
C ALA A 140 -24.47 4.40 -5.17
N MET A 141 -23.50 5.33 -5.13
CA MET A 141 -22.59 5.64 -6.23
C MET A 141 -21.30 4.80 -6.24
N ARG A 142 -21.07 3.87 -5.30
CA ARG A 142 -19.84 3.06 -5.24
C ARG A 142 -19.44 2.42 -6.58
N LYS A 143 -20.40 1.80 -7.27
CA LYS A 143 -20.17 1.20 -8.60
C LYS A 143 -19.77 2.24 -9.65
N THR A 144 -20.46 3.38 -9.67
CA THR A 144 -20.20 4.47 -10.61
C THR A 144 -18.83 5.08 -10.38
N LEU A 145 -18.46 5.34 -9.12
CA LEU A 145 -17.14 5.86 -8.75
C LEU A 145 -16.03 4.88 -9.13
N LEU A 146 -16.21 3.59 -8.82
CA LEU A 146 -15.26 2.53 -9.22
C LEU A 146 -15.02 2.55 -10.73
N ILE A 147 -16.10 2.56 -11.53
CA ILE A 147 -15.99 2.54 -13.00
C ILE A 147 -15.34 3.83 -13.52
N ILE A 148 -15.72 5.01 -13.00
CA ILE A 148 -15.14 6.29 -13.44
C ILE A 148 -13.64 6.32 -13.16
N PHE A 149 -13.21 6.04 -11.92
CA PHE A 149 -11.79 6.07 -11.58
C PHE A 149 -10.99 4.99 -12.29
N ALA A 150 -11.53 3.77 -12.44
CA ALA A 150 -10.88 2.72 -13.22
C ALA A 150 -10.71 3.11 -14.69
N LEU A 151 -11.73 3.72 -15.32
CA LEU A 151 -11.66 4.17 -16.71
C LEU A 151 -10.69 5.34 -16.88
N VAL A 152 -10.75 6.35 -16.03
CA VAL A 152 -9.82 7.49 -16.09
C VAL A 152 -8.39 7.02 -15.84
N GLY A 153 -8.16 6.13 -14.88
CA GLY A 153 -6.86 5.51 -14.62
C GLY A 153 -6.35 4.70 -15.80
N SER A 154 -7.22 3.91 -16.44
CA SER A 154 -6.85 3.11 -17.63
C SER A 154 -6.53 3.99 -18.84
N VAL A 155 -7.36 5.01 -19.10
CA VAL A 155 -7.12 5.98 -20.18
C VAL A 155 -5.83 6.76 -19.94
N SER A 156 -5.56 7.18 -18.70
CA SER A 156 -4.30 7.85 -18.36
C SER A 156 -3.10 6.96 -18.67
N ALA A 157 -3.15 5.66 -18.36
CA ALA A 157 -2.09 4.72 -18.72
C ALA A 157 -1.98 4.53 -20.24
N MET A 158 -3.10 4.49 -20.97
CA MET A 158 -3.08 4.40 -22.44
C MET A 158 -2.49 5.65 -23.12
N LEU A 159 -2.68 6.84 -22.52
CA LEU A 159 -2.11 8.09 -23.04
C LEU A 159 -0.57 8.10 -23.06
N PHE A 160 0.10 7.24 -22.29
CA PHE A 160 1.55 7.07 -22.37
C PHE A 160 2.02 6.57 -23.76
N LEU A 161 1.14 6.04 -24.60
CA LEU A 161 1.48 5.67 -25.98
C LEU A 161 1.62 6.89 -26.92
N LEU A 162 1.05 8.05 -26.54
CA LEU A 162 1.00 9.26 -27.38
C LEU A 162 1.99 10.34 -26.94
N VAL A 163 2.62 10.18 -25.78
CA VAL A 163 3.56 11.16 -25.22
C VAL A 163 4.95 11.00 -25.82
N THR A 164 5.64 12.13 -26.00
CA THR A 164 7.01 12.18 -26.50
C THR A 164 7.92 12.87 -25.47
N PRO A 165 9.25 12.69 -25.52
CA PRO A 165 10.18 13.27 -24.54
C PRO A 165 10.03 14.78 -24.29
N PRO A 166 9.76 15.64 -25.29
CA PRO A 166 9.51 17.07 -25.06
C PRO A 166 8.31 17.36 -24.14
N MET A 167 7.38 16.42 -24.00
CA MET A 167 6.17 16.54 -23.19
C MET A 167 6.36 15.99 -21.76
N PHE A 168 7.58 15.99 -21.20
CA PHE A 168 7.88 15.37 -19.89
C PHE A 168 7.01 15.90 -18.73
N LEU A 169 6.61 17.19 -18.75
CA LEU A 169 5.67 17.74 -17.77
C LEU A 169 4.26 17.17 -17.90
N LEU A 170 3.80 16.94 -19.14
CA LEU A 170 2.52 16.27 -19.39
C LEU A 170 2.55 14.83 -18.89
N VAL A 171 3.68 14.14 -19.05
CA VAL A 171 3.89 12.78 -18.51
C VAL A 171 3.75 12.78 -16.98
N ALA A 172 4.31 13.77 -16.28
CA ALA A 172 4.12 13.91 -14.84
C ALA A 172 2.65 14.09 -14.46
N ILE A 173 1.91 14.94 -15.17
CA ILE A 173 0.48 15.15 -14.92
C ILE A 173 -0.31 13.85 -15.15
N ILE A 174 -0.06 13.13 -16.23
CA ILE A 174 -0.73 11.87 -16.54
C ILE A 174 -0.41 10.82 -15.47
N ALA A 175 0.86 10.71 -15.04
CA ALA A 175 1.28 9.81 -13.96
C ALA A 175 0.55 10.12 -12.64
N ILE A 176 0.43 11.41 -12.28
CA ILE A 176 -0.29 11.87 -11.09
C ILE A 176 -1.76 11.47 -11.16
N ILE A 177 -2.44 11.74 -12.29
CA ILE A 177 -3.84 11.37 -12.49
C ILE A 177 -4.01 9.85 -12.38
N GLY A 178 -3.13 9.08 -13.02
CA GLY A 178 -3.16 7.62 -12.97
C GLY A 178 -3.05 7.08 -11.55
N ASN A 179 -2.12 7.60 -10.75
CA ASN A 179 -1.95 7.17 -9.36
C ASN A 179 -3.15 7.55 -8.47
N ILE A 180 -3.67 8.78 -8.60
CA ILE A 180 -4.86 9.22 -7.86
C ILE A 180 -6.07 8.32 -8.19
N CYS A 181 -6.30 8.08 -9.49
CA CYS A 181 -7.40 7.26 -9.96
C CYS A 181 -7.26 5.82 -9.48
N PHE A 182 -6.06 5.24 -9.54
CA PHE A 182 -5.80 3.92 -8.99
C PHE A 182 -6.17 3.84 -7.50
N GLY A 183 -5.71 4.79 -6.68
CA GLY A 183 -5.99 4.79 -5.24
C GLY A 183 -7.48 4.95 -4.93
N ALA A 184 -8.15 5.90 -5.58
CA ALA A 184 -9.59 6.10 -5.41
C ALA A 184 -10.41 4.88 -5.85
N SER A 185 -10.01 4.25 -6.96
CA SER A 185 -10.65 3.04 -7.48
C SER A 185 -10.41 1.84 -6.55
N PHE A 186 -9.23 1.72 -5.97
CA PHE A 186 -8.89 0.67 -5.00
C PHE A 186 -9.68 0.82 -3.69
N VAL A 187 -9.91 2.05 -3.22
CA VAL A 187 -10.80 2.32 -2.07
C VAL A 187 -12.23 1.89 -2.40
N CYS A 188 -12.77 2.31 -3.55
CA CYS A 188 -14.10 1.90 -3.99
C CYS A 188 -14.23 0.37 -4.11
N PHE A 189 -13.18 -0.29 -4.58
CA PHE A 189 -13.11 -1.74 -4.72
C PHE A 189 -13.16 -2.45 -3.37
N ASN A 190 -12.38 -2.00 -2.39
CA ASN A 190 -12.40 -2.56 -1.04
C ASN A 190 -13.75 -2.30 -0.33
N GLY A 191 -14.41 -1.18 -0.64
CA GLY A 191 -15.77 -0.90 -0.17
C GLY A 191 -16.82 -1.91 -0.65
N PHE A 192 -16.54 -2.75 -1.66
CA PHE A 192 -17.44 -3.86 -2.04
C PHE A 192 -17.27 -5.09 -1.15
N LEU A 193 -16.16 -5.23 -0.43
CA LEU A 193 -15.86 -6.42 0.38
C LEU A 193 -16.95 -6.72 1.42
N PRO A 194 -17.50 -5.75 2.16
CA PRO A 194 -18.60 -6.01 3.10
C PRO A 194 -19.90 -6.44 2.39
N VAL A 195 -20.18 -5.91 1.19
CA VAL A 195 -21.37 -6.30 0.41
C VAL A 195 -21.23 -7.70 -0.16
N LEU A 196 -20.04 -8.06 -0.61
CA LEU A 196 -19.69 -9.42 -1.01
C LEU A 196 -19.69 -10.40 0.18
N ALA A 197 -19.34 -9.93 1.37
CA ALA A 197 -19.31 -10.69 2.62
C ALA A 197 -20.65 -10.70 3.41
N ARG A 198 -21.67 -9.96 2.92
CA ARG A 198 -23.06 -9.77 3.40
C ARG A 198 -23.34 -8.66 4.45
N ASN A 199 -24.51 -8.05 4.22
CA ASN A 199 -25.37 -7.22 5.07
C ASN A 199 -24.75 -6.08 5.88
N HIS A 200 -24.60 -4.94 5.22
CA HIS A 200 -24.75 -3.64 5.88
C HIS A 200 -25.91 -2.87 5.22
N GLN A 201 -27.00 -2.68 5.97
CA GLN A 201 -28.03 -1.69 5.64
C GLN A 201 -27.46 -0.31 5.93
N ASP A 202 -27.24 0.51 4.90
CA ASP A 202 -27.22 1.97 5.07
C ASP A 202 -27.70 2.66 3.79
N GLY A 203 -29.03 2.74 3.68
CA GLY A 203 -29.75 3.42 2.61
C GLY A 203 -30.06 4.88 2.91
N ARG A 204 -29.19 5.62 3.60
CA ARG A 204 -29.39 7.07 3.78
C ARG A 204 -28.76 7.83 2.62
N LYS A 205 -29.60 8.43 1.76
CA LYS A 205 -29.15 9.39 0.73
C LYS A 205 -28.73 10.71 1.41
N ILE A 206 -27.46 10.83 1.75
CA ILE A 206 -26.87 12.07 2.26
C ILE A 206 -26.16 12.78 1.09
N ARG A 207 -25.97 14.10 1.14
CA ARG A 207 -25.24 14.84 0.09
C ARG A 207 -23.76 14.45 0.11
N TRP A 208 -23.11 14.42 -1.06
CA TRP A 208 -21.71 13.98 -1.20
C TRP A 208 -20.72 14.75 -0.30
N PHE A 209 -20.95 16.04 -0.06
CA PHE A 209 -20.15 16.86 0.87
C PHE A 209 -20.23 16.37 2.32
N ASP A 210 -21.40 15.93 2.76
CA ASP A 210 -21.58 15.45 4.14
C ASP A 210 -20.84 14.13 4.37
N TYR A 211 -20.71 13.28 3.33
CA TYR A 211 -19.88 12.07 3.40
C TYR A 211 -18.40 12.40 3.54
N VAL A 212 -17.89 13.40 2.81
CA VAL A 212 -16.49 13.84 2.93
C VAL A 212 -16.23 14.33 4.37
N ILE A 213 -17.08 15.20 4.90
CA ILE A 213 -16.94 15.72 6.27
C ILE A 213 -17.02 14.57 7.29
N TYR A 214 -17.93 13.62 7.08
CA TYR A 214 -18.05 12.43 7.91
C TYR A 214 -16.78 11.56 7.86
N ALA A 215 -16.20 11.30 6.68
CA ALA A 215 -14.98 10.52 6.51
C ALA A 215 -13.81 11.12 7.31
N TRP A 216 -13.60 12.42 7.16
CA TRP A 216 -12.52 13.14 7.86
C TRP A 216 -12.76 13.18 9.38
N LYS A 217 -14.00 13.40 9.82
CA LYS A 217 -14.36 13.37 11.24
C LYS A 217 -14.16 11.97 11.83
N GLN A 218 -14.58 10.93 11.13
CA GLN A 218 -14.43 9.54 11.55
C GLN A 218 -12.95 9.17 11.68
N LEU A 219 -12.15 9.49 10.66
CA LEU A 219 -10.70 9.25 10.68
C LEU A 219 -10.02 9.91 11.88
N TRP A 220 -10.37 11.17 12.18
CA TRP A 220 -9.84 11.88 13.35
C TRP A 220 -10.25 11.21 14.66
N MET A 221 -11.51 10.77 14.77
CA MET A 221 -11.98 10.05 15.95
C MET A 221 -11.28 8.70 16.14
N THR A 222 -11.03 7.97 15.06
CA THR A 222 -10.27 6.70 15.08
C THR A 222 -8.83 6.93 15.53
N ILE A 223 -8.16 8.00 15.07
CA ILE A 223 -6.81 8.37 15.54
C ILE A 223 -6.82 8.66 17.04
N LEU A 224 -7.80 9.42 17.54
CA LEU A 224 -7.94 9.72 18.96
C LEU A 224 -8.19 8.47 19.80
N GLN A 225 -8.95 7.51 19.28
CA GLN A 225 -9.17 6.22 19.93
C GLN A 225 -7.92 5.33 19.90
N ALA A 226 -7.25 5.22 18.76
CA ALA A 226 -6.01 4.49 18.62
C ALA A 226 -4.93 5.03 19.58
N ARG A 227 -4.86 6.35 19.78
CA ARG A 227 -3.96 6.98 20.77
C ARG A 227 -4.24 6.54 22.21
N LYS A 228 -5.47 6.15 22.56
CA LYS A 228 -5.79 5.58 23.89
C LYS A 228 -5.25 4.15 24.04
N LEU A 229 -5.08 3.43 22.93
CA LEU A 229 -4.46 2.11 22.87
C LEU A 229 -2.97 2.28 22.60
N GLU A 230 -2.21 2.50 23.69
CA GLU A 230 -0.78 2.83 23.63
C GLU A 230 0.03 1.88 22.73
N MET A 231 -0.22 0.57 22.83
CA MET A 231 0.51 -0.44 22.04
C MET A 231 0.12 -0.44 20.56
N THR A 232 -1.17 -0.29 20.26
CA THR A 232 -1.67 -0.21 18.88
C THR A 232 -1.12 1.03 18.19
N PHE A 233 -1.07 2.19 18.88
CA PHE A 233 -0.49 3.41 18.34
C PHE A 233 1.03 3.31 18.11
N LYS A 234 1.78 2.72 19.06
CA LYS A 234 3.22 2.44 18.88
C LYS A 234 3.47 1.55 17.66
N PHE A 235 2.65 0.53 17.46
CA PHE A 235 2.74 -0.31 16.27
C PHE A 235 2.48 0.47 14.99
N LEU A 236 1.47 1.35 14.95
CA LEU A 236 1.20 2.19 13.78
C LEU A 236 2.38 3.13 13.45
N ILE A 237 3.08 3.66 14.45
CA ILE A 237 4.32 4.43 14.22
C ILE A 237 5.40 3.52 13.62
N ALA A 238 5.61 2.31 14.14
CA ALA A 238 6.56 1.38 13.54
C ALA A 238 6.18 1.03 12.09
N TRP A 239 4.89 0.76 11.84
CA TRP A 239 4.36 0.48 10.52
C TRP A 239 4.56 1.64 9.54
N PHE A 240 4.40 2.89 9.97
CA PHE A 240 4.69 4.07 9.16
C PHE A 240 6.11 4.01 8.57
N PHE A 241 7.11 3.76 9.41
CA PHE A 241 8.51 3.67 8.98
C PHE A 241 8.81 2.42 8.16
N ILE A 242 8.22 1.26 8.51
CA ILE A 242 8.40 0.01 7.75
C ILE A 242 7.83 0.17 6.34
N SER A 243 6.61 0.72 6.24
CA SER A 243 5.91 0.94 4.98
C SER A 243 6.65 1.92 4.07
N ASP A 244 7.06 3.07 4.61
CA ASP A 244 7.84 4.05 3.85
C ASP A 244 9.22 3.48 3.46
N GLY A 245 9.84 2.70 4.36
CA GLY A 245 11.13 2.06 4.13
C GLY A 245 11.16 1.17 2.89
N TYR A 246 10.26 0.19 2.77
CA TYR A 246 10.28 -0.70 1.60
C TYR A 246 9.81 -0.02 0.32
N THR A 247 8.84 0.90 0.39
CA THR A 247 8.36 1.64 -0.79
C THR A 247 9.47 2.53 -1.35
N THR A 248 10.17 3.26 -0.47
CA THR A 248 11.31 4.09 -0.84
C THR A 248 12.49 3.26 -1.36
N ILE A 249 12.80 2.12 -0.73
CA ILE A 249 13.83 1.20 -1.26
C ILE A 249 13.49 0.80 -2.70
N THR A 250 12.22 0.51 -3.01
CA THR A 250 11.79 0.11 -4.36
C THR A 250 12.06 1.23 -5.38
N SER A 251 11.60 2.45 -5.11
CA SER A 251 11.77 3.59 -6.02
C SER A 251 13.24 3.99 -6.16
N VAL A 252 13.98 4.05 -5.06
CA VAL A 252 15.40 4.45 -5.06
C VAL A 252 16.27 3.38 -5.72
N ALA A 253 16.02 2.10 -5.48
CA ALA A 253 16.79 1.03 -6.12
C ALA A 253 16.61 1.04 -7.64
N LEU A 254 15.39 1.25 -8.15
CA LEU A 254 15.14 1.34 -9.59
C LEU A 254 15.81 2.56 -10.23
N LEU A 255 15.72 3.73 -9.59
CA LEU A 255 16.39 4.93 -10.09
C LEU A 255 17.90 4.78 -10.04
N PHE A 256 18.46 4.31 -8.93
CA PHE A 256 19.89 4.04 -8.76
C PHE A 256 20.42 3.05 -9.80
N ALA A 257 19.66 1.99 -10.07
CA ALA A 257 19.99 1.02 -11.11
C ALA A 257 20.11 1.66 -12.50
N LYS A 258 19.22 2.60 -12.80
CA LYS A 258 19.17 3.29 -14.07
C LYS A 258 20.22 4.38 -14.20
N THR A 259 20.31 5.27 -13.21
CA THR A 259 21.11 6.50 -13.29
C THR A 259 22.56 6.27 -12.90
N THR A 260 22.83 5.43 -11.91
CA THR A 260 24.19 5.16 -11.42
C THR A 260 24.80 3.91 -12.04
N LEU A 261 24.08 2.78 -12.00
CA LEU A 261 24.59 1.51 -12.55
C LEU A 261 24.41 1.38 -14.06
N GLN A 262 23.68 2.32 -14.69
CA GLN A 262 23.39 2.33 -16.13
C GLN A 262 22.81 1.00 -16.64
N VAL A 263 22.02 0.32 -15.80
CA VAL A 263 21.38 -0.95 -16.16
C VAL A 263 20.40 -0.69 -17.31
N PRO A 264 20.48 -1.45 -18.41
CA PRO A 264 19.59 -1.26 -19.56
C PRO A 264 18.13 -1.53 -19.18
N ALA A 265 17.19 -0.95 -19.94
CA ALA A 265 15.75 -1.08 -19.66
C ALA A 265 15.27 -2.53 -19.51
N VAL A 266 15.80 -3.46 -20.31
CA VAL A 266 15.50 -4.90 -20.19
C VAL A 266 15.88 -5.46 -18.82
N GLY A 267 17.00 -5.00 -18.25
CA GLY A 267 17.45 -5.40 -16.91
C GLY A 267 16.57 -4.84 -15.80
N LEU A 268 16.10 -3.59 -15.95
CA LEU A 268 15.15 -2.97 -15.01
C LEU A 268 13.80 -3.70 -15.01
N ILE A 269 13.32 -4.10 -16.20
CA ILE A 269 12.13 -4.94 -16.34
C ILE A 269 12.35 -6.30 -15.68
N ALA A 270 13.51 -6.93 -15.89
CA ALA A 270 13.83 -8.20 -15.24
C ALA A 270 13.79 -8.10 -13.70
N ILE A 271 14.33 -7.02 -13.11
CA ILE A 271 14.25 -6.76 -11.67
C ILE A 271 12.79 -6.66 -11.20
N SER A 272 11.94 -5.93 -11.93
CA SER A 272 10.52 -5.78 -11.59
C SER A 272 9.73 -7.11 -11.61
N LEU A 273 10.20 -8.11 -12.35
CA LEU A 273 9.62 -9.46 -12.38
C LEU A 273 10.23 -10.37 -11.30
N ILE A 274 11.53 -10.25 -11.04
CA ILE A 274 12.24 -11.06 -10.05
C ILE A 274 11.71 -10.79 -8.64
N VAL A 275 11.43 -9.52 -8.29
CA VAL A 275 10.99 -9.14 -6.93
C VAL A 275 9.67 -9.83 -6.54
N PRO A 276 8.56 -9.74 -7.32
CA PRO A 276 7.31 -10.43 -6.99
C PRO A 276 7.42 -11.95 -6.99
N LEU A 277 8.18 -12.54 -7.93
CA LEU A 277 8.40 -13.99 -7.95
C LEU A 277 9.13 -14.44 -6.68
N SER A 278 10.13 -13.70 -6.26
CA SER A 278 10.87 -13.95 -5.02
C SER A 278 10.00 -13.75 -3.77
N ALA A 279 9.05 -12.82 -3.81
CA ALA A 279 8.07 -12.60 -2.74
C ALA A 279 7.13 -13.80 -2.53
N LEU A 280 6.75 -14.49 -3.61
CA LEU A 280 5.99 -15.74 -3.51
C LEU A 280 6.78 -16.80 -2.74
N PHE A 281 8.08 -16.95 -3.05
CA PHE A 281 8.96 -17.87 -2.32
C PHE A 281 9.11 -17.46 -0.84
N GLY A 282 9.30 -16.17 -0.56
CA GLY A 282 9.41 -15.66 0.81
C GLY A 282 8.18 -15.97 1.67
N THR A 283 6.99 -15.73 1.12
CA THR A 283 5.71 -15.98 1.80
C THR A 283 5.52 -17.45 2.18
N ILE A 284 6.11 -18.39 1.43
CA ILE A 284 6.08 -19.83 1.74
C ILE A 284 7.21 -20.24 2.71
N MET A 285 8.40 -19.63 2.57
CA MET A 285 9.59 -20.00 3.33
C MET A 285 9.56 -19.47 4.77
N VAL A 286 9.14 -18.23 4.98
CA VAL A 286 9.21 -17.57 6.29
C VAL A 286 8.29 -18.21 7.35
N PRO A 287 7.06 -18.66 7.03
CA PRO A 287 6.24 -19.40 8.00
C PRO A 287 6.85 -20.74 8.41
N LYS A 288 7.49 -21.45 7.48
CA LYS A 288 8.22 -22.69 7.79
C LYS A 288 9.41 -22.40 8.71
N PHE A 289 10.16 -21.34 8.42
CA PHE A 289 11.25 -20.87 9.26
C PHE A 289 10.77 -20.47 10.66
N GLN A 290 9.67 -19.72 10.74
CA GLN A 290 9.04 -19.34 12.01
C GLN A 290 8.67 -20.56 12.84
N SER A 291 8.03 -21.56 12.23
CA SER A 291 7.61 -22.80 12.90
C SER A 291 8.82 -23.61 13.39
N TYR A 292 9.87 -23.71 12.58
CA TYR A 292 11.10 -24.42 12.92
C TYR A 292 11.81 -23.79 14.13
N PHE A 293 11.98 -22.47 14.14
CA PHE A 293 12.62 -21.73 15.24
C PHE A 293 11.66 -21.35 16.38
N ARG A 294 10.37 -21.70 16.28
CA ARG A 294 9.31 -21.35 17.23
C ARG A 294 9.26 -19.85 17.57
N LEU A 295 9.44 -19.01 16.56
CA LEU A 295 9.45 -17.55 16.73
C LEU A 295 8.03 -16.99 16.88
N THR A 296 7.90 -15.99 17.74
CA THR A 296 6.65 -15.21 17.84
C THR A 296 6.47 -14.29 16.63
N THR A 297 5.22 -13.93 16.31
CA THR A 297 4.89 -13.01 15.20
C THR A 297 5.70 -11.70 15.29
N LYS A 298 5.86 -11.15 16.49
CA LYS A 298 6.69 -9.95 16.75
C LYS A 298 8.16 -10.18 16.38
N GLN A 299 8.74 -11.29 16.83
CA GLN A 299 10.15 -11.60 16.54
C GLN A 299 10.38 -11.80 15.04
N THR A 300 9.43 -12.42 14.34
CA THR A 300 9.51 -12.57 12.88
C THR A 300 9.48 -11.22 12.16
N VAL A 301 8.60 -10.29 12.56
CA VAL A 301 8.57 -8.93 11.98
C VAL A 301 9.91 -8.21 12.20
N ILE A 302 10.47 -8.28 13.41
CA ILE A 302 11.78 -7.66 13.72
C ILE A 302 12.88 -8.30 12.87
N PHE A 303 12.90 -9.64 12.77
CA PHE A 303 13.87 -10.36 11.95
C PHE A 303 13.80 -9.95 10.48
N LEU A 304 12.60 -9.92 9.89
CA LEU A 304 12.41 -9.48 8.50
C LEU A 304 12.83 -8.02 8.29
N ASN A 305 12.55 -7.14 9.25
CA ASN A 305 12.97 -5.75 9.19
C ASN A 305 14.51 -5.59 9.28
N VAL A 306 15.19 -6.44 10.06
CA VAL A 306 16.66 -6.52 10.07
C VAL A 306 17.20 -7.04 8.72
N LEU A 307 16.55 -8.04 8.11
CA LEU A 307 16.94 -8.47 6.76
C LEU A 307 16.75 -7.37 5.72
N LEU A 308 15.71 -6.55 5.88
CA LEU A 308 15.49 -5.37 5.02
C LEU A 308 16.60 -4.33 5.20
N LEU A 309 17.07 -4.11 6.44
CA LEU A 309 18.14 -3.17 6.77
C LEU A 309 19.49 -3.51 6.10
N CYS A 310 19.73 -4.79 5.78
CA CYS A 310 20.94 -5.21 5.06
C CYS A 310 21.11 -4.51 3.70
N ILE A 311 20.02 -4.15 3.02
CA ILE A 311 20.06 -3.51 1.70
C ILE A 311 20.67 -2.10 1.79
N PRO A 312 20.10 -1.14 2.55
CA PRO A 312 20.69 0.19 2.66
C PRO A 312 22.04 0.16 3.36
N PHE A 313 22.27 -0.77 4.31
CA PHE A 313 23.58 -0.94 4.91
C PHE A 313 24.65 -1.30 3.87
N TYR A 314 24.37 -2.27 2.99
CA TYR A 314 25.28 -2.64 1.90
C TYR A 314 25.46 -1.52 0.87
N GLY A 315 24.40 -0.75 0.56
CA GLY A 315 24.50 0.44 -0.30
C GLY A 315 25.43 1.52 0.28
N CYS A 316 25.38 1.72 1.60
CA CYS A 316 26.29 2.64 2.30
C CYS A 316 27.75 2.14 2.28
N LEU A 317 27.98 0.83 2.35
CA LEU A 317 29.33 0.27 2.25
C LEU A 317 30.00 0.58 0.90
N GLY A 318 29.23 0.90 -0.15
CA GLY A 318 29.77 1.31 -1.44
C GLY A 318 30.55 2.63 -1.41
N PHE A 319 30.41 3.47 -0.38
CA PHE A 319 31.26 4.65 -0.17
C PHE A 319 32.68 4.29 0.26
N ILE A 320 32.85 3.17 0.98
CA ILE A 320 34.10 2.81 1.66
C ILE A 320 34.82 1.70 0.88
N LEU A 321 34.07 0.70 0.40
CA LEU A 321 34.66 -0.50 -0.20
C LEU A 321 35.10 -0.23 -1.66
N PRO A 322 36.31 -0.64 -2.05
CA PRO A 322 36.77 -0.51 -3.44
C PRO A 322 36.06 -1.48 -4.39
N PHE A 323 35.64 -2.66 -3.89
CA PHE A 323 34.82 -3.64 -4.61
C PHE A 323 33.58 -3.98 -3.80
N GLY A 324 32.43 -4.16 -4.46
CA GLY A 324 31.14 -4.34 -3.80
C GLY A 324 30.42 -3.04 -3.41
N GLY A 325 29.25 -3.18 -2.82
CA GLY A 325 28.44 -2.08 -2.31
C GLY A 325 27.49 -1.48 -3.35
N LEU A 326 26.86 -2.31 -4.18
CA LEU A 326 25.99 -1.90 -5.29
C LEU A 326 26.77 -1.05 -6.30
N LYS A 327 27.91 -1.58 -6.76
CA LYS A 327 28.71 -0.99 -7.85
C LYS A 327 28.56 -1.73 -9.18
N SER A 328 27.94 -2.91 -9.15
CA SER A 328 27.68 -3.74 -10.34
C SER A 328 26.20 -4.08 -10.47
N GLY A 329 25.71 -4.14 -11.71
CA GLY A 329 24.36 -4.60 -12.02
C GLY A 329 24.07 -6.01 -11.52
N THR A 330 25.06 -6.90 -11.46
CA THR A 330 24.89 -8.27 -10.95
C THR A 330 24.56 -8.30 -9.45
N GLU A 331 25.21 -7.43 -8.66
CA GLU A 331 24.93 -7.28 -7.22
C GLU A 331 23.47 -6.89 -7.00
N LEU A 332 22.96 -5.98 -7.84
CA LEU A 332 21.58 -5.52 -7.77
C LEU A 332 20.56 -6.65 -7.99
N TYR A 333 20.80 -7.60 -8.91
CA TYR A 333 19.90 -8.75 -9.10
C TYR A 333 19.84 -9.66 -7.87
N TYR A 334 20.96 -9.89 -7.18
CA TYR A 334 20.96 -10.64 -5.93
C TYR A 334 20.13 -9.94 -4.86
N PHE A 335 20.28 -8.62 -4.72
CA PHE A 335 19.49 -7.83 -3.78
C PHE A 335 18.01 -7.72 -4.18
N ALA A 336 17.67 -7.79 -5.47
CA ALA A 336 16.29 -7.86 -5.92
C ALA A 336 15.60 -9.16 -5.43
N VAL A 337 16.27 -10.31 -5.53
CA VAL A 337 15.77 -11.58 -4.98
C VAL A 337 15.62 -11.49 -3.46
N TRP A 338 16.65 -10.99 -2.78
CA TRP A 338 16.65 -10.80 -1.32
C TRP A 338 15.50 -9.92 -0.86
N PHE A 339 15.35 -8.75 -1.49
CA PHE A 339 14.28 -7.80 -1.21
C PHE A 339 12.90 -8.41 -1.43
N GLY A 340 12.71 -9.14 -2.53
CA GLY A 340 11.47 -9.83 -2.83
C GLY A 340 11.06 -10.82 -1.74
N ILE A 341 11.97 -11.69 -1.30
CA ILE A 341 11.71 -12.65 -0.22
C ILE A 341 11.25 -11.95 1.07
N VAL A 342 11.85 -10.80 1.38
CA VAL A 342 11.56 -10.04 2.60
C VAL A 342 10.23 -9.29 2.50
N ILE A 343 9.96 -8.58 1.39
CA ILE A 343 8.80 -7.67 1.27
C ILE A 343 7.45 -8.41 1.33
N GLY A 344 7.32 -9.55 0.64
CA GLY A 344 6.06 -10.32 0.68
C GLY A 344 5.74 -10.83 2.08
N SER A 345 6.80 -11.24 2.80
CA SER A 345 6.68 -11.76 4.16
C SER A 345 6.36 -10.64 5.16
N ILE A 346 7.11 -9.54 5.14
CA ILE A 346 6.97 -8.47 6.14
C ILE A 346 5.58 -7.83 6.07
N GLN A 347 5.02 -7.69 4.86
CA GLN A 347 3.67 -7.14 4.66
C GLN A 347 2.60 -8.04 5.29
N SER A 348 2.69 -9.36 5.10
CA SER A 348 1.77 -10.34 5.68
C SER A 348 1.88 -10.36 7.22
N TYR A 349 3.10 -10.46 7.74
CA TYR A 349 3.34 -10.52 9.18
C TYR A 349 2.97 -9.25 9.93
N CYS A 350 3.18 -8.06 9.34
CA CYS A 350 2.73 -6.81 9.93
C CYS A 350 1.20 -6.77 10.04
N ARG A 351 0.48 -7.23 9.00
CA ARG A 351 -0.98 -7.33 9.03
C ARG A 351 -1.47 -8.31 10.10
N THR A 352 -0.83 -9.47 10.21
CA THR A 352 -1.16 -10.45 11.26
C THR A 352 -0.89 -9.89 12.65
N LEU A 353 0.27 -9.28 12.89
CA LEU A 353 0.61 -8.67 14.18
C LEU A 353 -0.35 -7.53 14.53
N PHE A 354 -0.76 -6.73 13.54
CA PHE A 354 -1.73 -5.67 13.76
C PHE A 354 -3.10 -6.22 14.16
N SER A 355 -3.59 -7.28 13.50
CA SER A 355 -4.89 -7.89 13.82
C SER A 355 -5.02 -8.31 15.28
N GLU A 356 -3.91 -8.68 15.92
CA GLU A 356 -3.87 -9.04 17.33
C GLU A 356 -4.01 -7.85 18.29
N LEU A 357 -3.76 -6.62 17.82
CA LEU A 357 -3.78 -5.38 18.61
C LEU A 357 -5.09 -4.59 18.41
N VAL A 358 -6.03 -5.15 17.64
CA VAL A 358 -7.25 -4.48 17.24
C VAL A 358 -8.42 -4.92 18.13
N PRO A 359 -9.21 -3.97 18.68
CA PRO A 359 -10.40 -4.31 19.46
C PRO A 359 -11.45 -5.02 18.61
N ARG A 360 -12.08 -6.07 19.16
CA ARG A 360 -13.15 -6.81 18.47
C ARG A 360 -14.35 -5.91 18.22
N GLY A 361 -14.89 -5.98 17.00
CA GLY A 361 -16.02 -5.17 16.53
C GLY A 361 -15.65 -3.79 15.98
N ARG A 362 -14.34 -3.46 15.90
CA ARG A 362 -13.82 -2.23 15.27
C ARG A 362 -12.73 -2.51 14.25
N GLU A 363 -12.66 -3.73 13.73
CA GLU A 363 -11.59 -4.16 12.83
C GLU A 363 -11.50 -3.27 11.60
N THR A 364 -12.65 -2.96 10.99
CA THR A 364 -12.74 -2.09 9.81
C THR A 364 -12.14 -0.71 10.06
N GLU A 365 -12.42 -0.08 11.21
CA GLU A 365 -11.91 1.26 11.53
C GLU A 365 -10.39 1.25 11.72
N PHE A 366 -9.86 0.26 12.42
CA PHE A 366 -8.43 0.15 12.68
C PHE A 366 -7.65 -0.28 11.44
N PHE A 367 -8.19 -1.18 10.60
CA PHE A 367 -7.56 -1.54 9.33
C PHE A 367 -7.62 -0.40 8.31
N ALA A 368 -8.66 0.44 8.33
CA ALA A 368 -8.68 1.68 7.58
C ALA A 368 -7.54 2.61 8.04
N LEU A 369 -7.33 2.77 9.35
CA LEU A 369 -6.21 3.55 9.88
C LEU A 369 -4.84 2.96 9.50
N TYR A 370 -4.69 1.64 9.49
CA TYR A 370 -3.49 0.95 9.01
C TYR A 370 -3.20 1.26 7.53
N ALA A 371 -4.23 1.18 6.68
CA ALA A 371 -4.10 1.47 5.26
C ALA A 371 -3.80 2.96 5.00
N VAL A 372 -4.41 3.87 5.75
CA VAL A 372 -4.09 5.30 5.68
C VAL A 372 -2.66 5.56 6.15
N THR A 373 -2.18 4.85 7.17
CA THR A 373 -0.79 4.99 7.63
C THR A 373 0.21 4.50 6.58
N ASP A 374 -0.11 3.40 5.88
CA ASP A 374 0.69 2.88 4.75
C ASP A 374 0.79 3.91 3.60
N LYS A 375 -0.36 4.39 3.11
CA LYS A 375 -0.37 5.34 1.99
C LYS A 375 0.09 6.73 2.39
N GLY A 376 -0.20 7.13 3.61
CA GLY A 376 0.17 8.42 4.17
C GLY A 376 1.66 8.54 4.50
N SER A 377 2.41 7.44 4.59
CA SER A 377 3.87 7.48 4.75
C SER A 377 4.62 7.46 3.42
N SER A 378 4.10 6.73 2.42
CA SER A 378 4.73 6.39 1.13
C SER A 378 5.20 7.55 0.23
N TRP A 379 5.00 8.81 0.60
CA TRP A 379 5.50 9.99 -0.11
C TRP A 379 6.73 10.61 0.55
N LEU A 380 6.95 10.35 1.84
CA LEU A 380 7.94 11.03 2.65
C LEU A 380 9.35 10.59 2.29
N GLY A 381 9.60 9.28 2.21
CA GLY A 381 10.92 8.77 1.88
C GLY A 381 11.39 9.18 0.48
N PRO A 382 10.61 9.02 -0.61
CA PRO A 382 11.04 9.45 -1.94
C PRO A 382 11.27 10.97 -2.02
N THR A 383 10.46 11.79 -1.33
CA THR A 383 10.68 13.25 -1.23
C THR A 383 12.00 13.57 -0.55
N LEU A 384 12.30 12.95 0.59
CA LEU A 384 13.54 13.19 1.31
C LEU A 384 14.76 12.72 0.50
N VAL A 385 14.66 11.60 -0.21
CA VAL A 385 15.73 11.17 -1.11
C VAL A 385 15.92 12.13 -2.28
N ALA A 386 14.84 12.68 -2.84
CA ALA A 386 14.93 13.71 -3.89
C ALA A 386 15.65 14.96 -3.37
N ILE A 387 15.29 15.46 -2.19
CA ILE A 387 15.94 16.62 -1.56
C ILE A 387 17.43 16.33 -1.32
N ILE A 388 17.75 15.15 -0.78
CA ILE A 388 19.14 14.74 -0.56
C ILE A 388 19.88 14.68 -1.89
N THR A 389 19.28 14.10 -2.92
CA THR A 389 19.89 13.98 -4.25
C THR A 389 20.11 15.36 -4.88
N ASP A 390 19.21 16.31 -4.71
CA ASP A 390 19.42 17.68 -5.22
C ASP A 390 20.55 18.42 -4.49
N ILE A 391 20.72 18.18 -3.18
CA ILE A 391 21.73 18.86 -2.35
C ILE A 391 23.11 18.21 -2.48
N THR A 392 23.19 16.89 -2.34
CA THR A 392 24.45 16.13 -2.40
C THR A 392 24.87 15.86 -3.84
N HIS A 393 23.94 16.02 -4.76
CA HIS A 393 24.05 15.65 -6.17
C HIS A 393 24.22 14.12 -6.39
N GLU A 394 24.29 13.30 -5.33
CA GLU A 394 24.57 11.87 -5.37
C GLU A 394 23.37 11.07 -4.84
N ILE A 395 22.69 10.32 -5.72
CA ILE A 395 21.56 9.47 -5.32
C ILE A 395 21.95 8.40 -4.29
N ARG A 396 23.24 8.03 -4.22
CA ARG A 396 23.76 7.05 -3.26
C ARG A 396 23.56 7.48 -1.80
N PHE A 397 23.53 8.78 -1.51
CA PHE A 397 23.21 9.27 -0.15
C PHE A 397 21.78 8.93 0.27
N GLY A 398 20.87 8.63 -0.67
CA GLY A 398 19.54 8.10 -0.36
C GLY A 398 19.59 6.81 0.49
N PHE A 399 20.62 5.97 0.33
CA PHE A 399 20.78 4.77 1.15
C PHE A 399 21.08 5.09 2.62
N VAL A 400 21.69 6.24 2.94
CA VAL A 400 21.92 6.68 4.32
C VAL A 400 20.60 7.02 5.00
N LEU A 401 19.74 7.76 4.31
CA LEU A 401 18.39 8.03 4.80
C LEU A 401 17.62 6.73 5.01
N LEU A 402 17.62 5.84 4.00
CA LEU A 402 16.95 4.54 4.07
C LEU A 402 17.45 3.68 5.24
N PHE A 403 18.75 3.74 5.54
CA PHE A 403 19.32 3.04 6.68
C PHE A 403 18.68 3.50 8.00
N PHE A 404 18.61 4.82 8.24
CA PHE A 404 17.97 5.34 9.45
C PHE A 404 16.45 5.12 9.46
N LEU A 405 15.81 5.25 8.30
CA LEU A 405 14.37 5.03 8.14
C LEU A 405 13.97 3.59 8.51
N VAL A 406 14.73 2.59 8.04
CA VAL A 406 14.49 1.16 8.33
C VAL A 406 15.01 0.74 9.70
N LEU A 407 16.01 1.43 10.26
CA LEU A 407 16.52 1.18 11.61
C LEU A 407 15.55 1.65 12.70
N THR A 408 14.90 2.80 12.50
CA THR A 408 13.98 3.43 13.48
C THR A 408 12.84 2.53 13.99
N PRO A 409 12.16 1.68 13.18
CA PRO A 409 11.10 0.82 13.69
C PRO A 409 11.59 -0.31 14.61
N ILE A 410 12.86 -0.72 14.55
CA ILE A 410 13.41 -1.81 15.38
C ILE A 410 13.25 -1.53 16.88
N PRO A 411 13.76 -0.41 17.46
CA PRO A 411 13.58 -0.12 18.88
C PRO A 411 12.11 0.04 19.26
N ILE A 412 11.26 0.57 18.36
CA ILE A 412 9.82 0.72 18.61
C ILE A 412 9.16 -0.66 18.74
N LEU A 413 9.44 -1.58 17.82
CA LEU A 413 8.95 -2.95 17.86
C LEU A 413 9.50 -3.74 19.05
N LEU A 414 10.73 -3.50 19.47
CA LEU A 414 11.29 -4.11 20.68
C LEU A 414 10.52 -3.66 21.93
N SER A 415 10.17 -2.38 22.01
CA SER A 415 9.37 -1.80 23.11
C SER A 415 7.90 -2.25 23.10
N LEU A 416 7.43 -2.87 22.02
CA LEU A 416 6.06 -3.31 21.85
C LEU A 416 5.78 -4.55 22.71
N ASN A 417 4.89 -4.40 23.70
CA ASN A 417 4.36 -5.52 24.49
C ASN A 417 3.04 -5.99 23.88
N VAL A 418 3.10 -7.07 23.11
CA VAL A 418 1.94 -7.64 22.40
C VAL A 418 0.90 -8.17 23.36
N SER A 419 1.30 -8.78 24.48
CA SER A 419 0.36 -9.29 25.49
C SER A 419 -0.45 -8.15 26.12
N LYS A 420 0.21 -7.07 26.53
CA LYS A 420 -0.47 -5.86 27.02
C LYS A 420 -1.39 -5.27 25.95
N GLY A 421 -0.94 -5.23 24.70
CA GLY A 421 -1.76 -4.73 23.58
C GLY A 421 -3.03 -5.54 23.34
N LYS A 422 -2.95 -6.87 23.42
CA LYS A 422 -4.10 -7.79 23.36
C LYS A 422 -5.09 -7.51 24.50
N GLU A 423 -4.59 -7.41 25.74
CA GLU A 423 -5.41 -7.11 26.90
C GLU A 423 -6.12 -5.75 26.82
N ASP A 424 -5.42 -4.71 26.35
CA ASP A 424 -5.99 -3.37 26.17
C ASP A 424 -7.09 -3.37 25.08
N ALA A 425 -6.88 -4.13 24.01
CA ALA A 425 -7.87 -4.32 22.94
C ALA A 425 -9.12 -5.07 23.44
N ASP A 426 -8.94 -6.16 24.21
CA ASP A 426 -10.04 -6.93 24.79
C ASP A 426 -10.85 -6.10 25.81
N LYS A 427 -10.18 -5.32 26.67
CA LYS A 427 -10.83 -4.39 27.61
C LYS A 427 -11.64 -3.31 26.87
N ALA A 428 -11.09 -2.76 25.79
CA ALA A 428 -11.77 -1.76 24.98
C ALA A 428 -13.04 -2.31 24.31
N SER A 429 -13.00 -3.58 23.88
CA SER A 429 -14.16 -4.29 23.33
C SER A 429 -15.25 -4.49 24.39
N ASN A 430 -14.90 -5.06 25.56
CA ASN A 430 -15.87 -5.36 26.62
C ASN A 430 -16.57 -4.12 27.20
N LYS A 431 -15.91 -2.95 27.20
CA LYS A 431 -16.52 -1.71 27.69
C LYS A 431 -17.66 -1.19 26.79
N HIS A 432 -17.71 -1.63 25.53
CA HIS A 432 -18.78 -1.25 24.59
C HIS A 432 -19.86 -2.32 24.44
N SER A 433 -19.55 -3.59 24.72
CA SER A 433 -20.56 -4.67 24.77
C SER A 433 -21.62 -4.46 25.86
N ILE A 434 -21.38 -3.58 26.83
CA ILE A 434 -22.31 -3.24 27.92
C ILE A 434 -23.25 -2.08 27.53
N VAL A 435 -23.05 -1.45 26.36
CA VAL A 435 -23.80 -0.25 25.91
C VAL A 435 -24.70 -0.55 24.68
N ILE A 436 -24.84 -1.82 24.29
CA ILE A 436 -25.77 -2.25 23.23
C ILE A 436 -27.00 -2.89 23.86
#